data_AF-X0TIP4-F1
#
_entry.id   AF-X0TIP4-F1
#
_cell.length_a   1.000
_cell.length_b   1.000
_cell.length_c   1.000
_cell.angle_alpha   90.00
_cell.angle_beta   90.00
_cell.angle_gamma   90.00
#
_symmetry.space_group_name_H-M   'P 1'
#
loop_
_entity.id
_entity.type
_entity.pdbx_description
1 polymer ?
#
loop_
_entity_poly.entity_id
_entity_poly.type
_entity_poly.pdbx_seq_one_letter_code
_entity_poly.pdbx_strand_id
1 'polypeptide(L)'
;MDKKALLNTREVAHFLDINEKVVYNLIAEKGLPATKVTGKWLFPRHLVEQWLEHQTINYPKPASPIPTYHGLLIIIGSNDILMDKAISVFNRLYPEHMAVFGNVGSEGGLKALGLGLCHIATSHLLQEDDQEYNFDFASREFQGELPGVVNFCQREQGILVAGENPKGIKSISDLGQSGISIANRPGGTGTRLLLDLELDKAGIKGEQIEGYNHE
;
A
#
# COMPACT_ATOMS: atom_id res chain seq x y z
N MET A 1 10.01 38.28 -26.69
CA MET A 1 9.82 37.66 -28.03
C MET A 1 9.03 36.38 -27.83
N ASP A 2 7.85 36.28 -28.43
CA ASP A 2 7.01 35.08 -28.33
C ASP A 2 7.76 33.86 -28.87
N LYS A 3 7.93 32.84 -28.03
CA LYS A 3 8.44 31.55 -28.48
C LYS A 3 7.35 30.87 -29.29
N LYS A 4 7.54 30.81 -30.61
CA LYS A 4 6.65 30.12 -31.54
C LYS A 4 6.43 28.66 -31.09
N ALA A 5 5.17 28.25 -30.95
CA ALA A 5 4.79 26.93 -30.44
C ALA A 5 5.05 25.79 -31.45
N LEU A 6 5.03 26.09 -32.75
CA LEU A 6 5.22 25.15 -33.85
C LEU A 6 6.34 25.65 -34.77
N LEU A 7 7.39 24.83 -34.93
CA LEU A 7 8.51 25.09 -35.82
C LEU A 7 8.29 24.39 -37.17
N ASN A 8 8.79 24.97 -38.25
CA ASN A 8 8.96 24.27 -39.53
C ASN A 8 10.36 23.61 -39.63
N THR A 9 10.63 22.86 -40.70
CA THR A 9 11.92 22.14 -40.90
C THR A 9 13.14 23.05 -40.76
N ARG A 10 13.10 24.27 -41.31
CA ARG A 10 14.20 25.23 -41.22
C ARG A 10 14.38 25.77 -39.80
N GLU A 11 13.26 26.04 -39.12
CA GLU A 11 13.25 26.56 -37.75
C GLU A 11 13.73 25.52 -36.73
N VAL A 12 13.37 24.24 -36.88
CA VAL A 12 13.88 23.16 -36.00
C VAL A 12 15.34 22.84 -36.31
N ALA A 13 15.76 22.89 -37.58
CA ALA A 13 17.16 22.74 -37.97
C ALA A 13 18.03 23.81 -37.31
N HIS A 14 17.58 25.08 -37.35
CA HIS A 14 18.24 26.18 -36.66
C HIS A 14 18.19 26.03 -35.13
N PHE A 15 17.08 25.56 -34.56
CA PHE A 15 16.95 25.33 -33.11
C PHE A 15 17.93 24.28 -32.59
N LEU A 16 18.14 23.21 -33.36
CA LEU A 16 19.04 22.10 -33.04
C LEU A 16 20.49 22.34 -33.49
N ASP A 17 20.75 23.44 -34.20
CA ASP A 17 22.03 23.76 -34.85
C ASP A 17 22.54 22.65 -35.79
N ILE A 18 21.66 22.17 -36.68
CA ILE A 18 21.95 21.11 -37.66
C ILE A 18 21.47 21.48 -39.07
N ASN A 19 21.91 20.70 -40.07
CA ASN A 19 21.41 20.85 -41.44
C ASN A 19 19.99 20.29 -41.59
N GLU A 20 19.15 20.93 -42.42
CA GLU A 20 17.78 20.45 -42.72
C GLU A 20 17.73 19.00 -43.21
N LYS A 21 18.77 18.51 -43.92
CA LYS A 21 18.86 17.10 -44.32
C LYS A 21 18.90 16.14 -43.12
N VAL A 22 19.60 16.54 -42.05
CA VAL A 22 19.75 15.73 -40.83
C VAL A 22 18.42 15.62 -40.08
N VAL A 23 17.57 16.66 -40.15
CA VAL A 23 16.21 16.64 -39.54
C VAL A 23 15.40 15.45 -40.05
N TYR A 24 15.46 15.14 -41.36
CA TYR A 24 14.74 14.00 -41.93
C TYR A 24 15.26 12.65 -41.41
N ASN A 25 16.59 12.52 -41.26
CA ASN A 25 17.19 11.32 -40.67
C ASN A 25 16.80 11.17 -39.20
N LEU A 26 16.76 12.27 -38.43
CA LEU A 26 16.32 12.23 -37.04
C LEU A 26 14.86 11.82 -36.89
N ILE A 27 13.98 12.23 -37.82
CA ILE A 27 12.59 11.75 -37.85
C ILE A 27 12.56 10.24 -38.11
N ALA A 28 13.30 9.75 -39.11
CA ALA A 28 13.24 8.36 -39.55
C ALA A 28 13.92 7.37 -38.59
N GLU A 29 15.06 7.75 -38.00
CA GLU A 29 15.94 6.82 -37.30
C GLU A 29 16.04 7.08 -35.79
N LYS A 30 15.81 8.32 -35.36
CA LYS A 30 16.00 8.75 -33.96
C LYS A 30 14.71 9.23 -33.29
N GLY A 31 13.58 9.12 -33.99
CA GLY A 31 12.25 9.41 -33.44
C GLY A 31 12.03 10.89 -33.08
N LEU A 32 12.63 11.84 -33.80
CA LEU A 32 12.37 13.26 -33.59
C LEU A 32 10.87 13.57 -33.78
N PRO A 33 10.16 14.12 -32.76
CA PRO A 33 8.73 14.35 -32.85
C PRO A 33 8.35 15.36 -33.94
N ALA A 34 7.55 14.90 -34.91
CA ALA A 34 7.10 15.73 -36.02
C ALA A 34 5.71 15.30 -36.50
N THR A 35 4.90 16.27 -36.92
CA THR A 35 3.59 16.05 -37.52
C THR A 35 3.60 16.55 -38.95
N LYS A 36 3.10 15.75 -39.90
CA LYS A 36 2.94 16.16 -41.30
C LYS A 36 1.55 16.73 -41.52
N VAL A 37 1.45 18.03 -41.81
CA VAL A 37 0.18 18.72 -42.12
C VAL A 37 0.29 19.27 -43.54
N THR A 38 -0.67 18.92 -44.40
CA THR A 38 -0.73 19.37 -45.81
C THR A 38 0.59 19.24 -46.58
N GLY A 39 1.32 18.14 -46.33
CA GLY A 39 2.59 17.83 -46.97
C GLY A 39 3.83 18.47 -46.32
N LYS A 40 3.66 19.39 -45.37
CA LYS A 40 4.74 20.08 -44.66
C LYS A 40 4.96 19.47 -43.28
N TRP A 41 6.22 19.39 -42.85
CA TRP A 41 6.58 18.96 -41.50
C TRP A 41 6.48 20.13 -40.51
N LEU A 42 5.84 19.87 -39.38
CA LEU A 42 5.72 20.77 -38.25
C LEU A 42 6.23 20.08 -36.98
N PHE A 43 6.90 20.84 -36.13
CA PHE A 43 7.57 20.35 -34.94
C PHE A 43 7.07 21.14 -33.73
N PRO A 44 6.20 20.57 -32.88
CA PRO A 44 5.81 21.19 -31.62
C PRO A 44 7.05 21.40 -30.77
N ARG A 45 7.37 22.67 -30.48
CA ARG A 45 8.65 23.03 -29.83
C ARG A 45 8.86 22.29 -28.51
N HIS A 46 7.82 22.19 -27.70
CA HIS A 46 7.88 21.48 -26.41
C HIS A 46 8.23 20.00 -26.56
N LEU A 47 7.79 19.33 -27.62
CA LEU A 47 8.13 17.92 -27.87
C LEU A 47 9.56 17.77 -28.36
N VAL A 48 10.08 18.72 -29.14
CA VAL A 48 11.50 18.73 -29.54
C VAL A 48 12.40 18.95 -28.31
N GLU A 49 12.02 19.88 -27.43
CA GLU A 49 12.72 20.13 -26.16
C GLU A 49 12.71 18.89 -25.26
N GLN A 50 11.56 18.22 -25.07
CA GLN A 50 11.48 16.95 -24.31
C GLN A 50 12.27 15.81 -24.95
N TRP A 51 12.27 15.72 -26.28
CA TRP A 51 13.07 14.71 -26.99
C TRP A 51 14.57 14.94 -26.75
N LEU A 52 15.04 16.19 -26.79
CA LEU A 52 16.44 16.52 -26.45
C LEU A 52 16.78 16.17 -25.00
N GLU A 53 15.90 16.51 -24.06
CA GLU A 53 16.03 16.13 -22.65
C GLU A 53 16.23 14.62 -22.49
N HIS A 54 15.39 13.81 -23.14
CA HIS A 54 15.48 12.35 -23.06
C HIS A 54 16.74 11.76 -23.73
N GLN A 55 17.28 12.43 -24.75
CA GLN A 55 18.51 12.02 -25.43
C GLN A 55 19.80 12.55 -24.76
N THR A 56 19.67 13.30 -23.65
CA THR A 56 20.82 13.87 -22.96
C THR A 56 21.58 12.79 -22.18
N ILE A 57 22.81 12.48 -22.63
CA ILE A 57 23.67 11.44 -22.04
C ILE A 57 24.00 11.75 -20.56
N ASN A 58 24.24 13.02 -20.24
CA ASN A 58 24.61 13.49 -18.90
C ASN A 58 23.51 14.36 -18.31
N TYR A 59 22.29 13.82 -18.20
CA TYR A 59 21.15 14.58 -17.67
C TYR A 59 21.47 15.05 -16.24
N PRO A 60 21.43 16.37 -15.95
CA PRO A 60 21.65 16.86 -14.60
C PRO A 60 20.58 16.26 -13.70
N LYS A 61 20.99 15.46 -12.71
CA LYS A 61 20.05 14.91 -11.73
C LYS A 61 19.27 16.10 -11.14
N PRO A 62 17.92 16.07 -11.12
CA PRO A 62 17.15 17.15 -10.51
C PRO A 62 17.67 17.42 -9.10
N ALA A 63 17.79 18.69 -8.73
CA ALA A 63 18.39 19.14 -7.48
C ALA A 63 17.69 18.61 -6.21
N SER A 64 16.51 18.02 -6.36
CA SER A 64 15.91 17.11 -5.39
C SER A 64 15.17 16.01 -6.13
N PRO A 65 15.68 14.77 -6.16
CA PRO A 65 14.83 13.63 -6.44
C PRO A 65 13.77 13.59 -5.31
N ILE A 66 12.55 13.12 -5.61
CA ILE A 66 11.70 12.41 -4.63
C ILE A 66 12.66 11.62 -3.73
N PRO A 67 12.60 11.71 -2.39
CA PRO A 67 13.66 11.22 -1.52
C PRO A 67 14.15 9.89 -2.07
N THR A 68 15.44 9.85 -2.46
CA THR A 68 16.14 8.58 -2.68
C THR A 68 15.68 7.65 -1.57
N TYR A 69 15.39 6.38 -1.88
CA TYR A 69 14.85 5.37 -0.95
C TYR A 69 15.25 5.53 0.54
N HIS A 70 16.44 6.05 0.83
CA HIS A 70 16.91 6.69 2.07
C HIS A 70 15.93 7.54 2.91
N GLY A 71 14.76 7.99 2.42
CA GLY A 71 13.74 8.67 3.23
C GLY A 71 12.38 7.97 3.29
N LEU A 72 12.15 6.93 2.49
CA LEU A 72 10.84 6.28 2.38
C LEU A 72 10.79 5.01 3.24
N LEU A 73 9.80 4.90 4.12
CA LEU A 73 9.50 3.71 4.89
C LEU A 73 8.23 3.04 4.34
N ILE A 74 8.39 1.96 3.59
CA ILE A 74 7.27 1.19 3.05
C ILE A 74 6.85 0.14 4.08
N ILE A 75 5.60 0.22 4.53
CA ILE A 75 4.99 -0.71 5.47
C ILE A 75 3.84 -1.41 4.74
N ILE A 76 3.78 -2.74 4.77
CA ILE A 76 2.75 -3.53 4.05
C ILE A 76 2.18 -4.60 4.96
N GLY A 77 0.86 -4.80 4.95
CA GLY A 77 0.24 -5.91 5.67
C GLY A 77 -1.20 -5.65 6.10
N SER A 78 -1.57 -6.19 7.27
CA SER A 78 -2.86 -5.90 7.90
C SER A 78 -2.87 -4.52 8.55
N ASN A 79 -3.94 -3.76 8.32
CA ASN A 79 -4.12 -2.43 8.93
C ASN A 79 -4.44 -2.53 10.42
N ASP A 80 -4.06 -1.49 11.16
CA ASP A 80 -4.35 -1.34 12.57
C ASP A 80 -4.44 0.15 12.95
N ILE A 81 -5.36 0.54 13.83
CA ILE A 81 -5.56 1.94 14.24
C ILE A 81 -4.30 2.50 14.91
N LEU A 82 -3.59 1.70 15.71
CA LEU A 82 -2.33 2.10 16.32
C LEU A 82 -1.23 2.26 15.26
N MET A 83 -1.23 1.43 14.21
CA MET A 83 -0.29 1.56 13.10
C MET A 83 -0.52 2.85 12.31
N ASP A 84 -1.78 3.17 11.98
CA ASP A 84 -2.14 4.44 11.33
C ASP A 84 -1.68 5.64 12.16
N LYS A 85 -1.86 5.56 13.49
CA LYS A 85 -1.41 6.60 14.41
C LYS A 85 0.12 6.69 14.47
N ALA A 86 0.82 5.56 14.50
CA ALA A 86 2.28 5.51 14.52
C ALA A 86 2.87 6.13 13.25
N ILE A 87 2.32 5.80 12.08
CA ILE A 87 2.69 6.39 10.79
C ILE A 87 2.46 7.91 10.81
N SER A 88 1.29 8.35 11.28
CA SER A 88 0.98 9.78 11.38
C SER A 88 1.96 10.53 12.30
N VAL A 89 2.32 9.94 13.44
CA VAL A 89 3.30 10.52 14.37
C VAL A 89 4.69 10.56 13.75
N PHE A 90 5.14 9.47 13.13
CA PHE A 90 6.43 9.38 12.44
C PHE A 90 6.55 10.46 11.35
N ASN A 91 5.57 10.53 10.45
CA ASN A 91 5.54 11.48 9.35
C ASN A 91 5.55 12.95 9.82
N ARG A 92 5.01 13.22 11.02
CA ARG A 92 5.04 14.56 11.62
C ARG A 92 6.38 14.87 12.30
N LEU A 93 7.00 13.90 12.96
CA LEU A 93 8.24 14.10 13.71
C LEU A 93 9.48 14.11 12.81
N TYR A 94 9.42 13.42 11.66
CA TYR A 94 10.54 13.25 10.75
C TYR A 94 10.16 13.78 9.35
N PRO A 95 10.14 15.11 9.13
CA PRO A 95 9.63 15.71 7.89
C PRO A 95 10.45 15.38 6.63
N GLU A 96 11.72 14.99 6.79
CA GLU A 96 12.59 14.52 5.71
C GLU A 96 12.35 13.03 5.35
N HIS A 97 11.46 12.35 6.09
CA HIS A 97 11.09 10.96 5.88
C HIS A 97 9.59 10.83 5.59
N MET A 98 9.22 9.73 4.95
CA MET A 98 7.82 9.40 4.74
C MET A 98 7.57 7.91 4.96
N ALA A 99 6.68 7.59 5.88
CA ALA A 99 6.09 6.28 6.00
C ALA A 99 4.79 6.20 5.19
N VAL A 100 4.66 5.13 4.41
CA VAL A 100 3.47 4.81 3.60
C VAL A 100 3.01 3.40 3.89
N PHE A 101 1.69 3.18 3.84
CA PHE A 101 1.08 1.89 4.16
C PHE A 101 0.37 1.27 2.95
N GLY A 102 0.65 -0.01 2.68
CA GLY A 102 -0.08 -0.82 1.71
C GLY A 102 -0.89 -1.91 2.40
N ASN A 103 -2.23 -1.87 2.27
CA ASN A 103 -3.10 -2.89 2.85
C ASN A 103 -3.22 -4.10 1.91
N VAL A 104 -2.67 -5.24 2.33
CA VAL A 104 -2.74 -6.52 1.60
C VAL A 104 -3.05 -7.70 2.53
N GLY A 105 -3.44 -7.43 3.77
CA GLY A 105 -3.64 -8.45 4.81
C GLY A 105 -2.34 -9.02 5.37
N SER A 106 -2.46 -9.83 6.43
CA SER A 106 -1.32 -10.29 7.22
C SER A 106 -0.37 -11.21 6.45
N GLU A 107 -0.91 -12.21 5.75
CA GLU A 107 -0.10 -13.14 4.94
C GLU A 107 0.56 -12.41 3.75
N GLY A 108 -0.18 -11.48 3.12
CA GLY A 108 0.36 -10.64 2.05
C GLY A 108 1.52 -9.76 2.52
N GLY A 109 1.48 -9.29 3.78
CA GLY A 109 2.57 -8.54 4.40
C GLY A 109 3.85 -9.36 4.53
N LEU A 110 3.75 -10.60 5.03
CA LEU A 110 4.90 -11.51 5.16
C LEU A 110 5.51 -11.82 3.78
N LYS A 111 4.69 -12.14 2.78
CA LYS A 111 5.14 -12.36 1.39
C LYS A 111 5.84 -11.15 0.80
N ALA A 112 5.27 -9.95 0.99
CA ALA A 112 5.87 -8.71 0.50
C ALA A 112 7.25 -8.46 1.13
N LEU A 113 7.41 -8.76 2.42
CA LEU A 113 8.69 -8.65 3.11
C LEU A 113 9.70 -9.70 2.61
N GLY A 114 9.28 -10.96 2.39
CA GLY A 114 10.10 -12.01 1.80
C GLY A 114 10.61 -11.68 0.39
N LEU A 115 9.80 -10.97 -0.39
CA LEU A 115 10.16 -10.48 -1.73
C LEU A 115 10.94 -9.16 -1.73
N GLY A 116 11.21 -8.56 -0.58
CA GLY A 116 11.91 -7.26 -0.47
C GLY A 116 11.11 -6.06 -0.99
N LEU A 117 9.78 -6.16 -1.02
CA LEU A 117 8.87 -5.12 -1.51
C LEU A 117 8.51 -4.07 -0.44
N CYS A 118 8.79 -4.35 0.83
CA CYS A 118 8.61 -3.43 1.94
C CYS A 118 9.76 -3.52 2.94
N HIS A 119 9.84 -2.54 3.84
CA HIS A 119 10.80 -2.53 4.94
C HIS A 119 10.23 -3.17 6.21
N ILE A 120 8.90 -3.07 6.40
CA ILE A 120 8.19 -3.61 7.57
C ILE A 120 6.93 -4.32 7.09
N ALA A 121 6.69 -5.53 7.60
CA ALA A 121 5.42 -6.24 7.48
C ALA A 121 4.58 -6.09 8.75
N THR A 122 3.27 -5.90 8.61
CA THR A 122 2.32 -5.96 9.73
C THR A 122 1.44 -7.20 9.62
N SER A 123 1.38 -7.99 10.69
CA SER A 123 0.71 -9.28 10.68
C SER A 123 0.11 -9.64 12.06
N HIS A 124 -1.02 -10.31 12.06
CA HIS A 124 -1.68 -10.86 13.25
C HIS A 124 -2.30 -12.24 12.96
N LEU A 125 -1.54 -13.13 12.33
CA LEU A 125 -1.98 -14.50 12.03
C LEU A 125 -1.87 -15.36 13.28
N LEU A 126 -3.02 -15.82 13.78
CA LEU A 126 -3.12 -16.77 14.88
C LEU A 126 -2.58 -18.14 14.44
N GLN A 127 -1.71 -18.74 15.25
CA GLN A 127 -1.23 -20.11 15.01
C GLN A 127 -2.25 -21.14 15.46
N GLU A 128 -2.13 -22.38 14.93
CA GLU A 128 -3.04 -23.49 15.25
C GLU A 128 -3.02 -23.87 16.74
N ASP A 129 -1.93 -23.56 17.45
CA ASP A 129 -1.78 -23.81 18.88
C ASP A 129 -2.46 -22.77 19.78
N ASP A 130 -3.05 -21.72 19.20
CA ASP A 130 -3.76 -20.63 19.87
C ASP A 130 -2.90 -19.86 20.90
N GLN A 131 -1.58 -20.05 20.90
CA GLN A 131 -0.66 -19.46 21.88
C GLN A 131 0.18 -18.34 21.28
N GLU A 132 0.54 -18.49 20.00
CA GLU A 132 1.47 -17.61 19.34
C GLU A 132 0.90 -17.01 18.05
N TYR A 133 1.52 -15.92 17.61
CA TYR A 133 1.14 -15.23 16.40
C TYR A 133 2.32 -15.14 15.43
N ASN A 134 2.04 -15.31 14.15
CA ASN A 134 2.93 -15.05 13.02
C ASN A 134 4.16 -15.97 12.86
N PHE A 135 4.64 -16.65 13.90
CA PHE A 135 5.96 -17.32 13.85
C PHE A 135 6.01 -18.48 12.85
N ASP A 136 5.02 -19.38 12.85
CA ASP A 136 4.97 -20.46 11.86
C ASP A 136 4.84 -19.94 10.43
N PHE A 137 4.04 -18.89 10.23
CA PHE A 137 3.83 -18.29 8.92
C PHE A 137 5.11 -17.62 8.42
N ALA A 138 5.79 -16.86 9.28
CA ALA A 138 7.08 -16.25 8.97
C ALA A 138 8.15 -17.33 8.71
N SER A 139 8.22 -18.37 9.53
CA SER A 139 9.19 -19.46 9.35
C SER A 139 9.04 -20.13 7.97
N ARG A 140 7.80 -20.38 7.52
CA ARG A 140 7.51 -20.91 6.19
C ARG A 140 7.91 -19.93 5.08
N GLU A 141 7.57 -18.66 5.22
CA GLU A 141 7.83 -17.63 4.19
C GLU A 141 9.33 -17.35 4.03
N PHE A 142 10.08 -17.30 5.13
CA PHE A 142 11.50 -16.95 5.15
C PHE A 142 12.44 -18.16 5.23
N GLN A 143 11.94 -19.37 4.95
CA GLN A 143 12.73 -20.62 4.94
C GLN A 143 13.53 -20.85 6.23
N GLY A 144 12.97 -20.45 7.38
CA GLY A 144 13.59 -20.54 8.70
C GLY A 144 14.48 -19.35 9.11
N GLU A 145 14.84 -18.45 8.20
CA GLU A 145 15.60 -17.22 8.53
C GLU A 145 14.64 -16.08 8.90
N LEU A 146 14.16 -16.10 10.15
CA LEU A 146 13.17 -15.12 10.61
C LEU A 146 13.71 -13.67 10.55
N PRO A 147 12.88 -12.72 10.09
CA PRO A 147 13.22 -11.30 10.19
C PRO A 147 13.19 -10.85 11.66
N GLY A 148 13.62 -9.61 11.92
CA GLY A 148 13.39 -8.99 13.22
C GLY A 148 11.89 -8.90 13.52
N VAL A 149 11.43 -9.63 14.53
CA VAL A 149 10.03 -9.61 14.98
C VAL A 149 9.89 -8.67 16.18
N VAL A 150 8.95 -7.72 16.08
CA VAL A 150 8.60 -6.81 17.17
C VAL A 150 7.14 -7.00 17.51
N ASN A 151 6.84 -7.33 18.77
CA ASN A 151 5.48 -7.28 19.26
C ASN A 151 5.04 -5.81 19.31
N PHE A 152 4.17 -5.41 18.38
CA PHE A 152 3.74 -4.02 18.24
C PHE A 152 2.76 -3.62 19.35
N CYS A 153 1.76 -4.46 19.57
CA CYS A 153 0.79 -4.26 20.64
C CYS A 153 0.12 -5.59 20.99
N GLN A 154 -0.34 -5.69 22.24
CA GLN A 154 -1.36 -6.64 22.65
C GLN A 154 -2.68 -5.88 22.78
N ARG A 155 -3.77 -6.52 22.35
CA ARG A 155 -5.10 -5.95 22.42
C ARG A 155 -5.99 -6.89 23.20
N GLU A 156 -6.72 -6.34 24.15
CA GLU A 156 -7.82 -7.03 24.81
C GLU A 156 -9.07 -6.86 23.94
N GLN A 157 -9.68 -7.97 23.55
CA GLN A 157 -10.99 -7.97 22.92
C GLN A 157 -12.03 -8.27 23.99
N GLY A 158 -13.12 -7.50 23.99
CA GLY A 158 -14.17 -7.62 24.97
C GLY A 158 -15.55 -7.48 24.35
N ILE A 159 -16.57 -7.76 25.16
CA ILE A 159 -17.97 -7.63 24.75
C ILE A 159 -18.43 -6.20 25.03
N LEU A 160 -18.93 -5.52 24.01
CA LEU A 160 -19.62 -4.25 24.16
C LEU A 160 -21.08 -4.51 24.50
N VAL A 161 -21.53 -4.00 25.64
CA VAL A 161 -22.89 -4.19 26.16
C VAL A 161 -23.65 -2.87 26.24
N ALA A 162 -24.97 -2.94 26.32
CA ALA A 162 -25.81 -1.78 26.57
C ALA A 162 -25.48 -1.14 27.93
N GLY A 163 -25.72 0.18 28.06
CA GLY A 163 -25.55 0.90 29.32
C GLY A 163 -26.29 0.23 30.48
N GLU A 164 -25.68 0.25 31.66
CA GLU A 164 -26.12 -0.48 32.87
C GLU A 164 -26.11 -2.02 32.78
N ASN A 165 -25.70 -2.60 31.64
CA ASN A 165 -25.64 -4.05 31.43
C ASN A 165 -26.89 -4.81 31.93
N PRO A 166 -28.09 -4.49 31.41
CA PRO A 166 -29.36 -5.02 31.94
C PRO A 166 -29.48 -6.55 31.87
N LYS A 167 -28.69 -7.19 31.00
CA LYS A 167 -28.65 -8.65 30.85
C LYS A 167 -27.49 -9.30 31.62
N GLY A 168 -26.73 -8.53 32.38
CA GLY A 168 -25.67 -9.04 33.26
C GLY A 168 -24.54 -9.78 32.55
N ILE A 169 -24.27 -9.46 31.28
CA ILE A 169 -23.27 -10.14 30.44
C ILE A 169 -21.87 -9.81 30.96
N LYS A 170 -21.09 -10.82 31.34
CA LYS A 170 -19.71 -10.67 31.84
C LYS A 170 -18.70 -11.53 31.07
N SER A 171 -19.18 -12.53 30.33
CA SER A 171 -18.36 -13.50 29.62
C SER A 171 -19.09 -14.03 28.38
N ILE A 172 -18.35 -14.76 27.54
CA ILE A 172 -18.92 -15.42 26.34
C ILE A 172 -19.97 -16.45 26.73
N SER A 173 -19.80 -17.14 27.87
CA SER A 173 -20.78 -18.09 28.42
C SER A 173 -22.16 -17.46 28.67
N ASP A 174 -22.22 -16.14 28.93
CA ASP A 174 -23.49 -15.44 29.16
C ASP A 174 -24.27 -15.22 27.85
N LEU A 175 -23.63 -15.34 26.68
CA LEU A 175 -24.31 -15.18 25.39
C LEU A 175 -25.28 -16.32 25.08
N GLY A 176 -25.17 -17.46 25.77
CA GLY A 176 -26.11 -18.58 25.66
C GLY A 176 -27.41 -18.39 26.45
N GLN A 177 -27.56 -17.30 27.22
CA GLN A 177 -28.79 -17.02 27.96
C GLN A 177 -29.94 -16.67 27.02
N SER A 178 -31.17 -17.04 27.40
CA SER A 178 -32.36 -16.71 26.61
C SER A 178 -32.56 -15.19 26.53
N GLY A 179 -32.86 -14.70 25.33
CA GLY A 179 -33.15 -13.28 25.12
C GLY A 179 -31.91 -12.40 25.02
N ILE A 180 -30.70 -12.96 24.91
CA ILE A 180 -29.52 -12.24 24.42
C ILE A 180 -29.60 -12.14 22.89
N SER A 181 -29.27 -10.97 22.37
CA SER A 181 -29.06 -10.76 20.94
C SER A 181 -27.74 -10.03 20.72
N ILE A 182 -27.05 -10.35 19.62
CA ILE A 182 -25.77 -9.76 19.26
C ILE A 182 -25.85 -9.07 17.89
N ALA A 183 -24.97 -8.09 17.67
CA ALA A 183 -24.58 -7.63 16.35
C ALA A 183 -23.15 -8.13 16.12
N ASN A 184 -22.95 -8.91 15.06
CA ASN A 184 -21.72 -9.64 14.85
C ASN A 184 -20.81 -8.93 13.84
N ARG A 185 -19.55 -9.37 13.75
CA ARG A 185 -18.64 -8.97 12.69
C ARG A 185 -18.79 -9.91 11.49
N PRO A 186 -18.48 -9.43 10.26
CA PRO A 186 -18.45 -10.27 9.09
C PRO A 186 -17.66 -11.55 9.26
N GLY A 187 -18.16 -12.64 8.70
CA GLY A 187 -17.46 -13.92 8.56
C GLY A 187 -16.04 -13.74 8.03
N GLY A 188 -15.08 -14.47 8.61
CA GLY A 188 -13.67 -14.43 8.20
C GLY A 188 -12.83 -13.30 8.80
N THR A 189 -13.41 -12.42 9.62
CA THR A 189 -12.63 -11.45 10.40
C THR A 189 -12.01 -12.10 11.64
N GLY A 190 -10.83 -11.62 12.08
CA GLY A 190 -10.16 -12.17 13.28
C GLY A 190 -11.01 -12.11 14.55
N THR A 191 -11.81 -11.06 14.73
CA THR A 191 -12.77 -10.97 15.83
C THR A 191 -13.88 -12.02 15.73
N ARG A 192 -14.36 -12.32 14.52
CA ARG A 192 -15.35 -13.39 14.33
C ARG A 192 -14.78 -14.77 14.63
N LEU A 193 -13.55 -15.04 14.16
CA LEU A 193 -12.85 -16.30 14.48
C LEU A 193 -12.63 -16.46 15.99
N LEU A 194 -12.22 -15.39 16.69
CA LEU A 194 -12.07 -15.41 18.15
C LEU A 194 -13.41 -15.66 18.85
N LEU A 195 -14.48 -14.98 18.44
CA LEU A 195 -15.81 -15.21 19.00
C LEU A 195 -16.27 -16.66 18.82
N ASP A 196 -16.10 -17.21 17.61
CA ASP A 196 -16.51 -18.58 17.30
C ASP A 196 -15.73 -19.62 18.11
N LEU A 197 -14.43 -19.40 18.29
CA LEU A 197 -13.58 -20.20 19.15
C LEU A 197 -14.00 -20.14 20.63
N GLU A 198 -14.28 -18.94 21.15
CA GLU A 198 -14.71 -18.77 22.54
C GLU A 198 -16.12 -19.33 22.78
N LEU A 199 -17.01 -19.27 21.78
CA LEU A 199 -18.33 -19.92 21.82
C LEU A 199 -18.19 -21.44 21.87
N ASP A 200 -17.30 -22.02 21.05
CA ASP A 200 -17.01 -23.46 21.06
C ASP A 200 -16.42 -23.90 22.41
N LYS A 201 -15.45 -23.15 22.96
CA LYS A 201 -14.90 -23.36 24.32
C LYS A 201 -15.99 -23.32 25.39
N ALA A 202 -17.01 -22.47 25.22
CA ALA A 202 -18.16 -22.38 26.13
C ALA A 202 -19.27 -23.41 25.85
N GLY A 203 -19.14 -24.24 24.80
CA GLY A 203 -20.16 -25.20 24.38
C GLY A 203 -21.43 -24.57 23.81
N ILE A 204 -21.35 -23.32 23.33
CA ILE A 204 -22.48 -22.58 22.78
C ILE A 204 -22.41 -22.62 21.26
N LYS A 205 -23.51 -23.03 20.62
CA LYS A 205 -23.61 -22.95 19.16
C LYS A 205 -24.02 -21.54 18.76
N GLY A 206 -23.22 -20.88 17.93
CA GLY A 206 -23.53 -19.53 17.44
C GLY A 206 -24.93 -19.40 16.83
N GLU A 207 -25.42 -20.44 16.15
CA GLU A 207 -26.77 -20.45 15.55
C GLU A 207 -27.92 -20.32 16.57
N GLN A 208 -27.65 -20.56 17.86
CA GLN A 208 -28.62 -20.43 18.94
C GLN A 208 -28.72 -18.99 19.47
N ILE A 209 -27.79 -18.12 19.10
CA ILE A 209 -27.75 -16.73 19.56
C ILE A 209 -28.50 -15.86 18.56
N GLU A 210 -29.49 -15.10 19.05
CA GLU A 210 -30.25 -14.18 18.21
C GLU A 210 -29.32 -13.10 17.61
N GLY A 211 -29.39 -12.90 16.29
CA GLY A 211 -28.54 -11.92 15.59
C GLY A 211 -27.12 -12.40 15.28
N TYR A 212 -26.78 -13.66 15.51
CA TYR A 212 -25.44 -14.19 15.22
C TYR A 212 -25.01 -14.02 13.74
N ASN A 213 -25.96 -14.08 12.81
CA ASN A 213 -25.74 -13.86 11.38
C ASN A 213 -26.01 -12.41 10.92
N HIS A 214 -26.22 -11.48 11.85
CA HIS A 214 -26.41 -10.05 11.55
C HIS A 214 -25.05 -9.35 11.57
N GLU A 215 -24.54 -9.02 10.37
CA GLU A 215 -23.22 -8.45 10.11
C GLU A 215 -23.27 -6.98 9.69
#